data_AF-X1GP66-F1
#
_entry.id   AF-X1GP66-F1
#
_cell.length_a   1.000
_cell.length_b   1.000
_cell.length_c   1.000
_cell.angle_alpha   90.00
_cell.angle_beta   90.00
_cell.angle_gamma   90.00
#
_symmetry.space_group_name_H-M   'P 1'
#
loop_
_entity.id
_entity.type
_entity.pdbx_description
1 polymer ?
#
loop_
_entity_poly.entity_id
_entity_poly.type
_entity_poly.pdbx_seq_one_letter_code
_entity_poly.pdbx_strand_id
1 'polypeptide(L)' 'IFADGRVILNPDVPTLIKASSAFGELKLPDRSSVVFGSQKYKIGDISANQGYLEIKASAVFGALKFITTN' A
#
# COMPACT_ATOMS: atom_id res chain seq x y z
N ILE A 1 -11.63 10.60 11.54
CA ILE A 1 -12.63 9.69 10.95
C ILE A 1 -11.99 8.32 10.93
N PHE A 2 -12.48 7.39 11.75
CA PHE A 2 -12.01 6.01 11.74
C PHE A 2 -12.64 5.31 10.53
N ALA A 3 -11.83 4.90 9.57
CA ALA A 3 -12.29 4.17 8.39
C ALA A 3 -11.41 2.94 8.17
N ASP A 4 -12.04 1.83 7.79
CA ASP A 4 -11.36 0.64 7.25
C ASP A 4 -11.51 0.68 5.72
N GLY A 5 -10.38 0.74 5.02
CA GLY A 5 -10.34 0.75 3.57
C GLY A 5 -9.60 -0.48 3.03
N ARG A 6 -10.07 -1.02 1.91
CA ARG A 6 -9.40 -2.11 1.20
C ARG A 6 -9.06 -1.68 -0.21
N VAL A 7 -7.80 -1.90 -0.59
CA VAL A 7 -7.32 -1.71 -1.96
C VAL A 7 -6.93 -3.07 -2.50
N ILE A 8 -7.62 -3.53 -3.54
CA ILE A 8 -7.37 -4.80 -4.22
C ILE A 8 -6.48 -4.52 -5.42
N LEU A 9 -5.33 -5.19 -5.49
CA LEU A 9 -4.30 -5.00 -6.51
C LEU A 9 -4.13 -6.25 -7.36
N ASN A 10 -3.99 -6.06 -8.67
CA ASN A 10 -3.55 -7.11 -9.58
C ASN A 10 -2.03 -7.34 -9.37
N PRO A 11 -1.59 -8.55 -8.98
CA PRO A 11 -0.18 -8.85 -8.72
C PRO A 11 0.70 -8.79 -9.97
N ASP A 12 0.13 -8.93 -11.17
CA ASP A 12 0.87 -8.92 -12.44
C ASP A 12 1.26 -7.50 -12.88
N VAL A 13 0.72 -6.46 -12.22
CA VAL A 13 1.01 -5.06 -12.54
C VAL A 13 2.08 -4.54 -11.57
N PRO A 14 3.28 -4.17 -12.05
CA PRO A 14 4.30 -3.57 -11.22
C PRO A 14 3.74 -2.33 -10.49
N THR A 15 3.81 -2.34 -9.16
CA THR A 15 3.14 -1.32 -8.33
C THR A 15 4.07 -0.79 -7.24
N LEU A 16 4.20 0.53 -7.17
CA LEU A 16 4.88 1.24 -6.09
C LEU A 16 3.85 1.85 -5.15
N ILE A 17 3.80 1.35 -3.92
CA ILE A 17 2.92 1.87 -2.87
C ILE A 17 3.76 2.78 -1.96
N LYS A 18 3.38 4.04 -1.86
CA LYS A 18 3.91 5.03 -0.91
C LYS A 18 2.84 5.28 0.15
N ALA A 19 2.98 4.60 1.27
CA ALA A 19 1.99 4.56 2.33
C ALA A 19 2.48 5.38 3.54
N SER A 20 1.60 6.13 4.19
CA SER A 20 1.92 6.90 5.40
C SER A 20 0.79 6.80 6.42
N SER A 21 1.15 6.62 7.68
CA SER A 21 0.20 6.58 8.80
C SER A 21 0.63 7.52 9.93
N ALA A 22 -0.32 8.33 10.44
CA ALA A 22 -0.09 9.20 11.59
C ALA A 22 -0.62 8.63 12.90
N PHE A 23 -1.78 7.94 12.92
CA PHE A 23 -2.31 7.26 14.11
C PHE A 23 -3.22 6.08 13.69
N GLY A 24 -2.69 5.17 12.88
CA GLY A 24 -3.46 4.07 12.27
C GLY A 24 -2.61 2.88 11.82
N GLU A 25 -3.26 1.76 11.50
CA GLU A 25 -2.58 0.53 11.10
C GLU A 25 -2.62 0.37 9.58
N LEU A 26 -1.45 0.24 8.93
CA LEU A 26 -1.33 0.00 7.50
C LEU A 26 -0.86 -1.42 7.27
N LYS A 27 -1.69 -2.24 6.62
CA LYS A 27 -1.40 -3.65 6.34
C LYS A 27 -1.01 -3.81 4.88
N LEU A 28 0.23 -4.21 4.64
CA LEU A 28 0.76 -4.50 3.32
C LEU A 28 0.46 -5.96 2.91
N PRO A 29 0.56 -6.28 1.60
CA PRO A 29 0.22 -7.61 1.08
C PRO A 29 1.05 -8.75 1.68
N ASP A 30 2.29 -8.48 2.11
CA ASP A 30 3.23 -9.44 2.70
C ASP A 30 3.07 -9.65 4.23
N ARG A 31 2.02 -9.09 4.83
CA ARG A 31 1.74 -9.08 6.28
C ARG A 31 2.62 -8.14 7.11
N SER A 32 3.45 -7.28 6.52
CA SER A 32 4.07 -6.20 7.27
C SER A 32 3.01 -5.15 7.69
N SER A 33 3.07 -4.74 8.97
CA SER A 33 2.13 -3.77 9.56
C SER A 33 2.87 -2.54 10.05
N VAL A 34 2.43 -1.36 9.61
CA VAL A 34 2.97 -0.07 10.04
C VAL A 34 1.95 0.64 10.90
N VAL A 35 2.31 0.87 12.16
CA VAL A 35 1.46 1.54 13.16
C VAL A 35 1.71 3.05 13.18
N PHE A 36 2.88 3.51 12.72
CA PHE A 36 3.24 4.92 12.61
C PHE A 36 4.39 5.12 11.60
N GLY A 37 4.31 6.13 10.74
CA GLY A 37 5.38 6.51 9.80
C GLY A 37 5.05 6.24 8.33
N SER A 38 6.06 6.42 7.46
CA SER A 38 5.95 6.22 6.01
C SER A 38 6.71 5.00 5.54
N GLN A 39 6.12 4.20 4.65
CA GLN A 39 6.77 3.06 4.03
C GLN A 39 6.58 3.08 2.51
N LYS A 40 7.58 2.55 1.80
CA LYS A 40 7.50 2.26 0.38
C LYS A 40 7.46 0.74 0.21
N TYR A 41 6.49 0.25 -0.54
CA TYR A 41 6.36 -1.17 -0.89
C TYR A 41 6.33 -1.32 -2.41
N LYS A 42 6.99 -2.36 -2.92
CA LYS A 42 7.09 -2.64 -4.34
C LYS A 42 6.51 -4.02 -4.64
N ILE A 43 5.65 -4.09 -5.64
CA ILE A 43 5.15 -5.32 -6.24
C ILE A 43 5.80 -5.42 -7.63
N GLY A 44 6.45 -6.55 -7.91
CA GLY A 44 7.15 -6.79 -9.18
C GLY A 44 8.38 -5.91 -9.40
N ASP A 45 8.98 -6.05 -10.59
CA ASP A 45 10.11 -5.25 -11.02
C ASP A 45 9.65 -3.90 -11.58
N ILE A 46 10.02 -2.82 -10.89
CA ILE A 46 9.63 -1.46 -11.27
C ILE A 46 10.75 -0.85 -12.11
N SER A 47 10.49 -0.68 -13.41
CA SER A 47 11.36 0.06 -14.31
C SER A 47 10.62 1.27 -14.92
N ALA A 48 11.34 2.38 -15.09
CA ALA A 48 10.78 3.56 -15.75
C ALA A 48 10.41 3.30 -17.23
N ASN A 49 10.99 2.26 -17.84
CA ASN A 49 10.75 1.89 -19.24
C ASN A 49 9.48 1.04 -19.45
N GLN A 50 8.98 0.36 -18.41
CA GLN A 50 7.93 -0.67 -18.58
C GLN A 50 6.55 -0.22 -18.09
N GLY A 51 6.44 1.00 -17.55
CA GLY A 51 5.20 1.50 -16.94
C GLY A 51 4.92 0.81 -15.60
N TYR A 52 4.47 1.57 -14.61
CA TYR A 52 4.10 1.02 -13.30
C TYR A 52 2.99 1.84 -12.67
N LEU A 53 2.22 1.20 -11.80
CA LEU A 53 1.18 1.86 -11.02
C LEU A 53 1.82 2.50 -9.77
N GLU A 54 1.70 3.82 -9.62
CA GLU A 54 2.06 4.49 -8.36
C GLU A 54 0.81 4.76 -7.52
N ILE A 55 0.83 4.30 -6.26
CA ILE A 55 -0.24 4.53 -5.29
C ILE A 55 0.32 5.32 -4.12
N LYS A 56 -0.24 6.53 -3.89
CA LYS A 56 0.02 7.31 -2.68
C LYS A 56 -1.16 7.19 -1.73
N ALA A 57 -0.92 6.67 -0.54
CA ALA A 57 -1.95 6.45 0.47
C ALA A 57 -1.57 7.04 1.82
N SER A 58 -2.53 7.71 2.45
CA SER A 58 -2.37 8.33 3.76
C SER A 58 -3.54 7.96 4.66
N ALA A 59 -3.25 7.40 5.83
CA ALA A 59 -4.23 7.10 6.88
C ALA A 59 -3.90 7.92 8.13
N VAL A 60 -4.84 8.75 8.59
CA VAL A 60 -4.62 9.59 9.79
C VAL A 60 -5.21 8.92 11.03
N PHE A 61 -6.41 8.35 10.92
CA PHE A 61 -7.06 7.55 11.96
C PHE A 61 -7.80 6.38 11.28
N GLY A 62 -7.53 5.13 11.66
CA GLY A 62 -8.13 3.95 11.03
C GLY A 62 -7.11 3.00 10.37
N ALA A 63 -7.57 2.14 9.46
CA ALA A 63 -6.74 1.14 8.83
C ALA A 63 -6.92 1.11 7.31
N LEU A 64 -5.81 0.92 6.58
CA LEU A 64 -5.83 0.71 5.13
C LEU A 64 -5.10 -0.59 4.82
N LYS A 65 -5.81 -1.52 4.17
CA LYS A 65 -5.29 -2.83 3.83
C LYS A 65 -5.12 -2.97 2.32
N PHE A 66 -3.89 -3.24 1.91
CA PHE A 66 -3.57 -3.63 0.54
C PHE A 66 -3.62 -5.15 0.43
N ILE A 67 -4.34 -5.66 -0.57
CA ILE A 67 -4.55 -7.09 -0.81
C ILE A 67 -4.24 -7.35 -2.28
N THR A 68 -3.34 -8.29 -2.55
CA THR A 68 -3.16 -8.84 -3.90
C THR A 68 -4.07 -10.04 -4.08
N THR A 69 -4.87 -10.06 -5.14
CA THR A 69 -5.68 -11.22 -5.52
C THR A 69 -4.88 -12.09 -6.48
N ASN A 70 -4.52 -13.30 -6.03
CA ASN A 70 -4.13 -14.40 -6.94
C ASN A 70 -5.37 -15.00 -7.60
#